data_AF-A0A1G9X252-F1
#
_entry.id   AF-A0A1G9X252-F1
#
_cell.length_a   1.000
_cell.length_b   1.000
_cell.length_c   1.000
_cell.angle_alpha   90.00
_cell.angle_beta   90.00
_cell.angle_gamma   90.00
#
_symmetry.space_group_name_H-M   'P 1'
#
loop_
_entity.id
_entity.type
_entity.pdbx_description
1 polymer ?
#
loop_
_entity_poly.entity_id
_entity_poly.type
_entity_poly.pdbx_seq_one_letter_code
_entity_poly.pdbx_strand_id
1 'polypeptide(L)'
;MKKYVLALLAAGAFTACQNPKSAELETLQKEVEGMHDKIMAPYMQIEDLREEIRQQVAKDSTRKASGDSLITALTLAEKGMDDWMSNYNGDTLLAISPEEGHKYLLQEKDKVNHVEALTNESVAAAKRFLKK
;
A
#
# COMPACT_ATOMS: atom_id res chain seq x y z
N MET A 1 33.80 21.71 -58.01
CA MET A 1 32.54 22.35 -58.43
C MET A 1 31.38 21.50 -57.93
N LYS A 2 30.38 22.16 -57.31
CA LYS A 2 28.99 21.72 -56.96
C LYS A 2 28.51 20.44 -57.73
N LYS A 3 27.73 19.50 -57.17
CA LYS A 3 26.37 19.64 -56.64
C LYS A 3 25.93 18.35 -55.91
N TYR A 4 25.10 18.53 -54.87
CA TYR A 4 24.35 17.55 -54.07
C TYR A 4 23.33 16.71 -54.86
N VAL A 5 23.08 15.45 -54.47
CA VAL A 5 21.76 14.73 -54.40
C VAL A 5 21.98 13.48 -53.52
N LEU A 6 21.53 13.41 -52.26
CA LEU A 6 20.20 13.04 -51.71
C LEU A 6 19.89 11.52 -51.59
N ALA A 7 19.73 11.09 -50.33
CA ALA A 7 18.77 10.09 -49.78
C ALA A 7 18.93 8.57 -50.04
N LEU A 8 19.06 7.80 -48.94
CA LEU A 8 18.06 6.81 -48.47
C LEU A 8 18.50 6.26 -47.09
N LEU A 9 17.84 6.65 -45.99
CA LEU A 9 16.72 5.95 -45.34
C LEU A 9 17.05 4.52 -44.83
N ALA A 10 17.45 4.47 -43.56
CA ALA A 10 17.11 3.38 -42.66
C ALA A 10 17.01 3.94 -41.23
N ALA A 11 15.96 4.73 -41.01
CA ALA A 11 15.47 4.99 -39.66
C ALA A 11 14.93 3.65 -39.14
N GLY A 12 15.78 2.92 -38.41
CA GLY A 12 15.32 1.86 -37.53
C GLY A 12 14.42 2.51 -36.49
N ALA A 13 13.12 2.46 -36.72
CA ALA A 13 12.14 2.82 -35.73
C ALA A 13 12.33 1.87 -34.54
N PHE A 14 13.03 2.35 -33.51
CA PHE A 14 12.84 1.86 -32.16
C PHE A 14 11.41 2.18 -31.77
N THR A 15 10.46 1.36 -32.20
CA THR A 15 9.14 1.30 -31.56
C THR A 15 9.34 0.58 -30.24
N ALA A 16 9.92 1.28 -29.27
CA ALA A 16 9.65 1.01 -27.87
C ALA A 16 8.17 1.40 -27.64
N CYS A 17 7.25 0.56 -28.12
CA CYS A 17 5.85 0.59 -27.71
C CYS A 17 5.80 0.12 -26.26
N GLN A 18 6.19 1.01 -25.34
CA GLN A 18 5.66 0.95 -23.99
C GLN A 18 4.20 1.38 -24.13
N ASN A 19 3.25 0.46 -23.97
CA ASN A 19 1.84 0.81 -23.91
C ASN A 19 1.68 1.85 -22.78
N PRO A 20 1.36 3.12 -23.09
CA PRO A 20 1.13 4.09 -22.03
C PRO A 20 -0.08 3.63 -21.21
N LYS A 21 0.06 3.61 -19.88
CA LYS A 21 -1.09 3.38 -18.98
C LYS A 21 -2.20 4.36 -19.33
N SER A 22 -3.45 3.90 -19.40
CA SER A 22 -4.57 4.82 -19.60
C SER A 22 -4.67 5.80 -18.43
N ALA A 23 -5.16 7.01 -18.66
CA ALA A 23 -5.33 8.02 -17.62
C ALA A 23 -6.23 7.55 -16.46
N GLU A 24 -7.21 6.69 -16.78
CA GLU A 24 -8.07 6.03 -15.80
C GLU A 24 -7.27 5.08 -14.89
N LEU A 25 -6.44 4.21 -15.46
CA LEU A 25 -5.58 3.31 -14.70
C LEU A 25 -4.59 4.05 -13.82
N GLU A 26 -4.01 5.14 -14.33
CA GLU A 26 -3.11 5.98 -13.55
C GLU A 26 -3.82 6.64 -12.36
N THR A 27 -5.07 7.08 -12.57
CA THR A 27 -5.89 7.67 -11.50
C THR A 27 -6.21 6.63 -10.43
N LEU A 28 -6.62 5.42 -10.82
CA LEU A 28 -6.92 4.35 -9.88
C LEU A 28 -5.67 3.87 -9.14
N GLN A 29 -4.52 3.79 -9.82
CA GLN A 29 -3.24 3.45 -9.19
C GLN A 29 -2.87 4.48 -8.11
N LYS A 30 -2.96 5.77 -8.45
CA LYS A 30 -2.71 6.87 -7.50
C LYS A 30 -3.69 6.83 -6.31
N GLU A 31 -4.92 6.43 -6.53
CA GLU A 31 -5.89 6.26 -5.44
C GLU A 31 -5.42 5.17 -4.47
N VAL A 32 -5.05 3.98 -4.97
CA VAL A 32 -4.54 2.86 -4.16
C VAL A 32 -3.28 3.26 -3.38
N GLU A 33 -2.30 3.88 -4.05
CA GLU A 33 -1.06 4.34 -3.41
C GLU A 33 -1.32 5.45 -2.40
N GLY A 34 -2.22 6.38 -2.71
CA GLY A 34 -2.63 7.44 -1.78
C GLY A 34 -3.39 6.92 -0.55
N MET A 35 -4.02 5.74 -0.63
CA MET A 35 -4.58 5.07 0.55
C MET A 35 -3.48 4.52 1.45
N HIS A 36 -2.48 3.86 0.88
CA HIS A 36 -1.28 3.43 1.61
C HIS A 36 -0.67 4.61 2.39
N ASP A 37 -0.46 5.75 1.73
CA ASP A 37 0.18 6.92 2.35
C ASP A 37 -0.59 7.43 3.56
N LYS A 38 -1.93 7.37 3.54
CA LYS A 38 -2.78 7.78 4.67
C LYS A 38 -2.65 6.82 5.87
N ILE A 39 -2.43 5.53 5.61
CA ILE A 39 -2.33 4.50 6.64
C ILE A 39 -0.96 4.53 7.33
N MET A 40 0.09 5.05 6.67
CA MET A 40 1.45 5.04 7.22
C MET A 40 1.59 5.73 8.57
N ALA A 41 0.89 6.85 8.79
CA ALA A 41 0.94 7.57 10.07
C ALA A 41 0.43 6.73 11.26
N PRO A 42 -0.77 6.13 11.23
CA PRO A 42 -1.20 5.20 12.28
C PRO A 42 -0.40 3.89 12.32
N TYR A 43 0.01 3.35 11.16
CA TYR A 43 0.85 2.15 11.08
C TYR A 43 2.16 2.29 11.86
N MET A 44 2.87 3.41 11.70
CA MET A 44 4.13 3.67 12.43
C MET A 44 3.98 3.71 13.96
N GLN A 45 2.75 3.85 14.48
CA GLN A 45 2.50 3.87 15.93
C GLN A 45 2.30 2.47 16.52
N ILE A 46 2.17 1.43 15.68
CA ILE A 46 1.78 0.09 16.13
C ILE A 46 2.75 -0.47 17.18
N GLU A 47 4.07 -0.45 16.91
CA GLU A 47 5.03 -1.06 17.84
C GLU A 47 5.10 -0.33 19.18
N ASP A 48 5.12 1.02 19.15
CA ASP A 48 5.11 1.83 20.38
C ASP A 48 3.85 1.53 21.22
N LEU A 49 2.68 1.43 20.58
CA LEU A 49 1.43 1.09 21.25
C LEU A 49 1.47 -0.32 21.86
N ARG A 50 2.03 -1.31 21.15
CA ARG A 50 2.19 -2.67 21.68
C ARG A 50 3.06 -2.66 22.93
N GLU A 51 4.20 -1.97 22.88
CA GLU A 51 5.13 -1.90 23.99
C GLU A 51 4.53 -1.19 25.20
N GLU A 52 3.82 -0.07 25.01
CA GLU A 52 3.11 0.61 26.09
C GLU A 52 2.01 -0.26 26.71
N ILE A 53 1.27 -1.03 25.90
CA ILE A 53 0.29 -1.99 26.41
C ILE A 53 0.96 -3.06 27.28
N ARG A 54 2.08 -3.65 26.81
CA ARG A 54 2.86 -4.65 27.57
C ARG A 54 3.28 -4.09 28.93
N GLN A 55 3.81 -2.87 28.95
CA GLN A 55 4.21 -2.21 30.18
C GLN A 55 3.03 -1.95 31.11
N GLN A 56 1.87 -1.55 30.57
CA GLN A 56 0.68 -1.29 31.36
C GLN A 56 0.12 -2.57 32.00
N VAL A 57 0.04 -3.68 31.26
CA VAL A 57 -0.46 -4.95 31.81
C VAL A 57 0.52 -5.64 32.75
N ALA A 58 1.82 -5.36 32.63
CA ALA A 58 2.82 -5.79 33.61
C ALA A 58 2.63 -5.10 34.97
N LYS A 59 2.14 -3.86 34.97
CA LYS A 59 1.83 -3.08 36.20
C LYS A 59 0.46 -3.43 36.78
N ASP A 60 -0.49 -3.81 35.94
CA ASP A 60 -1.87 -4.13 36.32
C ASP A 60 -2.35 -5.39 35.58
N SER A 61 -2.20 -6.54 36.24
CA SER A 61 -2.56 -7.84 35.69
C SER A 61 -4.08 -7.99 35.46
N THR A 62 -4.92 -7.18 36.10
CA THR A 62 -6.38 -7.22 35.88
C THR A 62 -6.76 -6.83 34.45
N ARG A 63 -5.88 -6.09 33.77
CA ARG A 63 -6.06 -5.63 32.39
C ARG A 63 -5.40 -6.53 31.35
N LYS A 64 -4.77 -7.63 31.77
CA LYS A 64 -3.95 -8.48 30.90
C LYS A 64 -4.73 -9.02 29.70
N ALA A 65 -5.91 -9.59 29.91
CA ALA A 65 -6.71 -10.15 28.82
C ALA A 65 -7.08 -9.10 27.75
N SER A 66 -7.50 -7.91 28.17
CA SER A 66 -7.78 -6.80 27.25
C SER A 66 -6.53 -6.32 26.53
N GLY A 67 -5.40 -6.21 27.23
CA GLY A 67 -4.14 -5.79 26.61
C GLY A 67 -3.61 -6.80 25.60
N ASP A 68 -3.63 -8.09 25.92
CA ASP A 68 -3.22 -9.17 25.02
C ASP A 68 -4.07 -9.16 23.74
N SER A 69 -5.40 -8.98 23.87
CA SER A 69 -6.30 -8.86 22.72
C SER A 69 -5.96 -7.66 21.81
N LEU A 70 -5.57 -6.52 22.39
CA LEU A 70 -5.19 -5.33 21.63
C LEU A 70 -3.84 -5.53 20.92
N ILE A 71 -2.88 -6.18 21.58
CA ILE A 71 -1.60 -6.55 20.97
C ILE A 71 -1.82 -7.48 19.77
N THR A 72 -2.74 -8.46 19.88
CA THR A 72 -3.11 -9.31 18.75
C THR A 72 -3.71 -8.50 17.60
N ALA A 73 -4.65 -7.59 17.88
CA ALA A 73 -5.26 -6.75 16.84
C ALA A 73 -4.23 -5.86 16.13
N LEU A 74 -3.34 -5.21 16.88
CA LEU A 74 -2.23 -4.42 16.34
C LEU A 74 -1.27 -5.26 15.48
N THR A 75 -0.99 -6.49 15.89
CA THR A 75 -0.13 -7.43 15.13
C THR A 75 -0.78 -7.86 13.82
N LEU A 76 -2.10 -8.07 13.81
CA LEU A 76 -2.83 -8.37 12.57
C LEU A 76 -2.85 -7.18 11.61
N ALA A 77 -2.99 -5.96 12.14
CA ALA A 77 -2.92 -4.74 11.32
C ALA A 77 -1.52 -4.56 10.69
N GLU A 78 -0.46 -4.74 11.48
CA GLU A 78 0.93 -4.69 10.98
C GLU A 78 1.15 -5.72 9.87
N LYS A 79 0.80 -6.99 10.14
CA LYS A 79 0.92 -8.06 9.16
C LYS A 79 0.14 -7.76 7.88
N GLY A 80 -1.07 -7.21 7.99
CA GLY A 80 -1.87 -6.84 6.83
C GLY A 80 -1.18 -5.83 5.92
N MET A 81 -0.56 -4.80 6.52
CA MET A 81 0.20 -3.80 5.76
C MET A 81 1.47 -4.39 5.15
N ASP A 82 2.23 -5.19 5.91
CA ASP A 82 3.44 -5.85 5.42
C ASP A 82 3.15 -6.84 4.28
N ASP A 83 2.10 -7.65 4.43
CA ASP A 83 1.63 -8.55 3.38
C ASP A 83 1.22 -7.76 2.14
N TRP A 84 0.49 -6.65 2.30
CA TRP A 84 0.10 -5.83 1.16
C TRP A 84 1.32 -5.21 0.45
N MET A 85 2.23 -4.57 1.19
CA MET A 85 3.43 -3.93 0.63
C MET A 85 4.38 -4.93 -0.04
N SER A 86 4.48 -6.15 0.48
CA SER A 86 5.33 -7.20 -0.11
C SER A 86 4.75 -7.82 -1.39
N ASN A 87 3.43 -7.76 -1.58
CA ASN A 87 2.75 -8.36 -2.73
C ASN A 87 2.31 -7.34 -3.79
N TYR A 88 2.10 -6.08 -3.41
CA TYR A 88 1.74 -5.02 -4.35
C TYR A 88 2.88 -4.76 -5.33
N ASN A 89 2.59 -4.83 -6.63
CA ASN A 89 3.53 -4.50 -7.70
C ASN A 89 2.87 -3.61 -8.76
N GLY A 90 3.19 -2.31 -8.75
CA GLY A 90 2.70 -1.34 -9.73
C GLY A 90 3.26 -1.52 -11.15
N ASP A 91 4.38 -2.24 -11.30
CA ASP A 91 5.01 -2.53 -12.60
C ASP A 91 4.27 -3.64 -13.35
N THR A 92 3.49 -4.48 -12.66
CA THR A 92 2.62 -5.49 -13.29
C THR A 92 1.68 -4.84 -14.32
N LEU A 93 1.28 -3.59 -14.09
CA LEU A 93 0.44 -2.80 -15.01
C LEU A 93 1.11 -2.49 -16.37
N LEU A 94 2.43 -2.63 -16.50
CA LEU A 94 3.14 -2.48 -17.77
C LEU A 94 3.06 -3.75 -18.63
N ALA A 95 2.73 -4.89 -18.04
CA ALA A 95 2.77 -6.21 -18.66
C ALA A 95 1.39 -6.81 -18.96
N ILE A 96 0.30 -6.18 -18.49
CA ILE A 96 -1.08 -6.68 -18.62
C ILE A 96 -1.96 -5.72 -19.42
N SER A 97 -3.10 -6.22 -19.90
CA SER A 97 -4.06 -5.38 -20.62
C SER A 97 -4.70 -4.32 -19.70
N PRO A 98 -5.26 -3.23 -20.25
CA PRO A 98 -5.89 -2.22 -19.42
C PRO A 98 -7.07 -2.74 -18.57
N GLU A 99 -7.85 -3.68 -19.09
CA GLU A 99 -8.96 -4.32 -18.38
C GLU A 99 -8.45 -5.16 -17.19
N GLU A 100 -7.41 -5.97 -17.41
CA GLU A 100 -6.77 -6.73 -16.34
C GLU A 100 -6.14 -5.82 -15.29
N GLY A 101 -5.51 -4.71 -15.72
CA GLY A 101 -4.95 -3.71 -14.84
C GLY A 101 -6.00 -3.06 -13.94
N HIS A 102 -7.19 -2.78 -14.49
CA HIS A 102 -8.28 -2.21 -13.73
C HIS A 102 -8.79 -3.20 -12.68
N LYS A 103 -8.97 -4.46 -13.07
CA LYS A 103 -9.37 -5.54 -12.15
C LYS A 103 -8.33 -5.74 -11.04
N TYR A 104 -7.04 -5.76 -11.38
CA TYR A 104 -5.95 -5.87 -10.41
C TYR A 104 -6.00 -4.72 -9.39
N LEU A 105 -6.07 -3.48 -9.86
CA LEU A 105 -6.10 -2.31 -8.97
C LEU A 105 -7.36 -2.24 -8.10
N LEU A 106 -8.52 -2.68 -8.58
CA LEU A 106 -9.71 -2.80 -7.74
C LEU A 106 -9.51 -3.82 -6.62
N GLN A 107 -8.87 -4.96 -6.90
CA GLN A 107 -8.53 -5.95 -5.87
C GLN A 107 -7.54 -5.39 -4.86
N GLU A 108 -6.51 -4.65 -5.32
CA GLU A 108 -5.57 -3.98 -4.43
C GLU A 108 -6.24 -2.89 -3.58
N LYS A 109 -7.20 -2.15 -4.16
CA LYS A 109 -8.03 -1.17 -3.45
C LYS A 109 -8.83 -1.81 -2.33
N ASP A 110 -9.46 -2.96 -2.57
CA ASP A 110 -10.21 -3.69 -1.53
C ASP A 110 -9.29 -4.18 -0.41
N LYS A 111 -8.09 -4.68 -0.75
CA LYS A 111 -7.09 -5.10 0.24
C LYS A 111 -6.63 -3.92 1.11
N VAL A 112 -6.23 -2.80 0.50
CA VAL A 112 -5.73 -1.65 1.26
C VAL A 112 -6.85 -0.95 2.06
N ASN A 113 -8.10 -0.98 1.59
CA ASN A 113 -9.27 -0.60 2.41
C ASN A 113 -9.39 -1.44 3.68
N HIS A 114 -9.21 -2.77 3.56
CA HIS A 114 -9.26 -3.65 4.72
C HIS A 114 -8.11 -3.39 5.69
N VAL A 115 -6.89 -3.16 5.17
CA VAL A 115 -5.73 -2.78 5.98
C VAL A 115 -5.95 -1.44 6.69
N GLU A 116 -6.56 -0.46 6.01
CA GLU A 116 -6.93 0.83 6.60
C GLU A 116 -7.86 0.66 7.79
N ALA A 117 -8.94 -0.10 7.61
CA ALA A 117 -9.92 -0.35 8.66
C ALA A 117 -9.27 -1.02 9.88
N LEU A 118 -8.54 -2.12 9.66
CA LEU A 118 -7.84 -2.84 10.73
C LEU A 118 -6.84 -1.95 11.47
N THR A 119 -6.05 -1.17 10.75
CA THR A 119 -5.03 -0.29 11.32
C THR A 119 -5.68 0.81 12.16
N ASN A 120 -6.65 1.53 11.59
CA ASN A 120 -7.30 2.63 12.28
C ASN A 120 -8.07 2.16 13.52
N GLU A 121 -8.81 1.05 13.42
CA GLU A 121 -9.57 0.50 14.54
C GLU A 121 -8.65 0.02 15.67
N SER A 122 -7.58 -0.71 15.32
CA SER A 122 -6.62 -1.26 16.31
C SER A 122 -5.86 -0.16 17.01
N VAL A 123 -5.35 0.84 16.27
CA VAL A 123 -4.66 2.00 16.82
C VAL A 123 -5.58 2.83 17.70
N ALA A 124 -6.82 3.09 17.27
CA ALA A 124 -7.77 3.83 18.07
C ALA A 124 -8.15 3.09 19.36
N ALA A 125 -8.33 1.77 19.30
CA ALA A 125 -8.61 0.95 20.48
C ALA A 125 -7.44 0.92 21.47
N ALA A 126 -6.21 0.79 20.97
CA ALA A 126 -5.00 0.85 21.77
C ALA A 126 -4.83 2.22 22.46
N LYS A 127 -5.03 3.32 21.73
CA LYS A 127 -5.01 4.68 22.31
C LYS A 127 -6.05 4.86 23.40
N ARG A 128 -7.29 4.39 23.20
CA ARG A 128 -8.33 4.41 24.24
C ARG A 128 -7.94 3.60 25.47
N PHE A 129 -7.33 2.42 25.30
CA PHE A 129 -6.82 1.61 26.41
C PHE A 129 -5.72 2.35 27.18
N LEU A 130 -4.83 3.05 26.48
CA LEU A 130 -3.72 3.81 27.06
C LEU A 130 -4.13 5.22 27.53
N LYS A 131 -5.36 5.66 27.26
CA LYS A 131 -5.91 7.00 27.53
C LYS A 131 -5.14 8.12 26.83
N LYS A 132 -4.80 7.92 25.56
CA LYS A 132 -4.14 8.88 24.66
C LYS A 132 -5.08 9.43 23.60
#